data_AF-A0A932SPS4-F1
#
_entry.id   AF-A0A932SPS4-F1
#
_cell.length_a   1.000
_cell.length_b   1.000
_cell.length_c   1.000
_cell.angle_alpha   90.00
_cell.angle_beta   90.00
_cell.angle_gamma   90.00
#
_symmetry.space_group_name_H-M   'P 1'
#
loop_
_entity.id
_entity.type
_entity.pdbx_description
1 polymer ?
#
loop_
_entity_poly.entity_id
_entity_poly.type
_entity_poly.pdbx_seq_one_letter_code
_entity_poly.pdbx_strand_id
1 'polypeptide(L)'
;MLWLLRTRNVDDPKNIAPKTIASLLKGIGADNLVLSSKKSSRVFGGRALLRSELIALINAFDSALAKQEHEVSLYAEDFQGEGTAFGETFDMHALTAAHRTFPGNTLVKVKNVANGKSVLVRINDRGPYVKGRDMDLSLNAFTAIADRSEGKIHATFERLGDRSLVRPCVGIPAYQSRITKSVRLIKGVPRLLTLGDTVTLRSASTFIVEEVRNPDGTIDSSHQWIAPGTRYAITPSSEGLFDVVLGAKDGTRKTMEMQVMDCGRTR
;
A
#
# COMPACT_ATOMS: atom_id res chain seq x y z
N MET A 1 10.88 -15.75 16.55
CA MET A 1 10.11 -16.80 15.83
C MET A 1 8.61 -16.69 16.07
N LEU A 2 8.10 -16.66 17.31
CA LEU A 2 6.68 -16.37 17.59
C LEU A 2 6.20 -15.03 17.00
N TRP A 3 7.02 -13.99 17.11
CA TRP A 3 6.75 -12.71 16.42
C TRP A 3 6.72 -12.84 14.89
N LEU A 4 7.56 -13.73 14.34
CA LEU A 4 7.67 -14.02 12.90
C LEU A 4 6.44 -14.79 12.39
N LEU A 5 5.88 -15.68 13.21
CA LEU A 5 4.66 -16.43 12.97
C LEU A 5 3.43 -15.52 13.03
N ARG A 6 3.31 -14.75 14.12
CA ARG A 6 2.19 -13.83 14.34
C ARG A 6 2.08 -12.78 13.22
N THR A 7 3.20 -12.22 12.76
CA THR A 7 3.21 -11.23 11.65
C THR A 7 2.89 -11.81 10.26
N ARG A 8 2.61 -13.12 10.15
CA ARG A 8 2.40 -13.84 8.87
C ARG A 8 1.13 -14.68 8.79
N ASN A 9 0.21 -14.54 9.75
CA ASN A 9 -1.09 -15.22 9.76
C ASN A 9 -1.04 -16.75 9.53
N VAL A 10 0.03 -17.40 9.98
CA VAL A 10 0.06 -18.87 10.05
C VAL A 10 -0.58 -19.26 11.36
N ASP A 11 -1.60 -20.11 11.31
CA ASP A 11 -2.31 -20.60 12.49
C ASP A 11 -1.36 -20.99 13.63
N ASP A 12 -1.62 -20.45 14.83
CA ASP A 12 -0.92 -20.88 16.03
C ASP A 12 -1.21 -22.37 16.24
N PRO A 13 -0.20 -23.26 16.29
CA PRO A 13 -0.47 -24.64 16.59
C PRO A 13 -0.95 -24.73 18.05
N LYS A 14 -2.02 -25.51 18.29
CA LYS A 14 -2.82 -25.54 19.54
C LYS A 14 -2.03 -25.76 20.84
N ASN A 15 -0.75 -26.14 20.78
CA ASN A 15 0.15 -26.28 21.94
C ASN A 15 1.60 -25.96 21.51
N ILE A 16 2.12 -24.78 21.83
CA ILE A 16 3.49 -24.37 21.45
C ILE A 16 4.53 -25.01 22.40
N ALA A 17 4.88 -26.26 22.12
CA ALA A 17 6.06 -26.92 22.67
C ALA A 17 7.21 -26.88 21.64
N PRO A 18 8.49 -27.07 22.03
CA PRO A 18 9.60 -27.19 21.08
C PRO A 18 9.40 -28.24 19.98
N LYS A 19 8.68 -29.32 20.31
CA LYS A 19 8.25 -30.37 19.34
C LYS A 19 7.30 -29.81 18.27
N THR A 20 6.47 -28.84 18.63
CA THR A 20 5.47 -28.21 17.77
C THR A 20 6.09 -27.26 16.76
N ILE A 21 7.16 -26.56 17.14
CA ILE A 21 7.90 -25.67 16.20
C ILE A 21 8.58 -26.50 15.11
N ALA A 22 9.23 -27.62 15.47
CA ALA A 22 9.84 -28.50 14.47
C ALA A 22 8.80 -29.06 13.49
N SER A 23 7.62 -29.46 14.01
CA SER A 23 6.51 -29.92 13.17
C SER A 23 5.96 -28.82 12.25
N LEU A 24 5.88 -27.58 12.74
CA LEU A 24 5.42 -26.44 11.97
C LEU A 24 6.41 -26.07 10.87
N LEU A 25 7.70 -26.05 11.18
CA LEU A 25 8.77 -25.81 10.20
C LEU A 25 8.81 -26.90 9.13
N LYS A 26 8.55 -28.16 9.51
CA LYS A 26 8.34 -29.24 8.54
C LYS A 26 7.12 -29.01 7.64
N GLY A 27 6.00 -28.53 8.21
CA GLY A 27 4.77 -28.24 7.47
C GLY A 27 4.92 -27.15 6.39
N ILE A 28 5.86 -26.23 6.58
CA ILE A 28 6.16 -25.17 5.60
C ILE A 28 7.40 -25.46 4.73
N GLY A 29 7.98 -26.67 4.82
CA GLY A 29 9.17 -27.05 4.05
C GLY A 29 10.47 -26.36 4.48
N ALA A 30 10.58 -25.96 5.74
CA ALA A 30 11.76 -25.33 6.36
C ALA A 30 12.45 -26.25 7.40
N ASP A 31 12.30 -27.57 7.25
CA ASP A 31 12.86 -28.59 8.14
C ASP A 31 14.39 -28.63 8.14
N ASN A 32 15.01 -28.28 7.01
CA ASN A 32 16.45 -28.12 6.87
C ASN A 32 17.04 -27.02 7.80
N LEU A 33 16.22 -26.08 8.27
CA LEU A 33 16.62 -25.06 9.23
C LEU A 33 16.54 -25.57 10.68
N VAL A 34 15.95 -26.75 10.92
CA VAL A 34 15.75 -27.34 12.24
C VAL A 34 16.90 -28.26 12.61
N LEU A 35 17.91 -27.72 13.30
CA LEU A 35 18.92 -28.54 13.98
C LEU A 35 18.36 -29.05 15.31
N SER A 36 17.57 -30.12 15.26
CA SER A 36 17.07 -30.82 16.44
C SER A 36 18.15 -31.75 17.00
N SER A 37 18.76 -31.40 18.13
CA SER A 37 19.45 -32.38 18.98
C SER A 37 18.42 -33.13 19.82
N LYS A 38 18.44 -34.47 19.79
CA LYS A 38 17.49 -35.40 20.46
C LYS A 38 17.29 -35.19 21.98
N LYS A 39 17.97 -34.22 22.61
CA LYS A 39 17.87 -33.88 24.04
C LYS A 39 17.62 -32.40 24.34
N SER A 40 17.44 -31.54 23.34
CA SER A 40 17.39 -30.08 23.56
C SER A 40 16.11 -29.45 22.99
N SER A 41 15.39 -28.72 23.84
CA SER A 41 14.28 -27.83 23.48
C SER A 41 14.70 -26.62 22.64
N ARG A 42 16.00 -26.49 22.31
CA ARG A 42 16.54 -25.36 21.56
C ARG A 42 16.37 -25.58 20.06
N VAL A 43 15.38 -24.89 19.49
CA VAL A 43 15.29 -24.71 18.04
C VAL A 43 16.57 -24.00 17.56
N PHE A 44 17.15 -24.46 16.45
CA PHE A 44 18.46 -24.02 15.92
C PHE A 44 19.68 -24.44 16.76
N GLY A 45 19.60 -25.48 17.61
CA GLY A 45 20.77 -26.00 18.34
C GLY A 45 21.38 -25.00 19.35
N GLY A 46 20.69 -23.90 19.66
CA GLY A 46 21.18 -22.85 20.55
C GLY A 46 22.10 -21.81 19.90
N ARG A 47 22.28 -21.83 18.57
CA ARG A 47 22.99 -20.78 17.83
C ARG A 47 22.03 -19.70 17.30
N ALA A 48 22.58 -18.53 17.03
CA ALA A 48 21.88 -17.51 16.26
C ALA A 48 21.68 -17.97 14.80
N LEU A 49 20.58 -17.52 14.20
CA LEU A 49 20.35 -17.68 12.77
C LEU A 49 21.24 -16.72 11.99
N LEU A 50 21.82 -17.20 10.89
CA LEU A 50 22.43 -16.35 9.90
C LEU A 50 21.36 -15.55 9.16
N ARG A 51 21.73 -14.40 8.60
CA ARG A 51 20.81 -13.56 7.80
C ARG A 51 20.18 -14.35 6.65
N SER A 52 20.96 -15.17 5.95
CA SER A 52 20.47 -16.00 4.84
C SER A 52 19.44 -17.03 5.28
N GLU A 53 19.65 -17.68 6.42
CA GLU A 53 18.73 -18.66 7.00
C GLU A 53 17.44 -17.99 7.48
N LEU A 54 17.54 -16.80 8.06
CA LEU A 54 16.39 -15.99 8.40
C LEU A 54 15.58 -15.62 7.15
N ILE A 55 16.22 -15.19 6.07
CA ILE A 55 15.55 -14.89 4.80
C ILE A 55 14.88 -16.14 4.22
N ALA A 56 15.57 -17.28 4.20
CA ALA A 56 15.01 -18.54 3.73
C ALA A 56 13.77 -18.95 4.53
N LEU A 57 13.83 -18.80 5.85
CA LEU A 57 12.68 -19.04 6.73
C LEU A 57 11.50 -18.12 6.41
N ILE A 58 11.78 -16.83 6.19
CA ILE A 58 10.76 -15.84 5.81
C ILE A 58 10.08 -16.25 4.49
N ASN A 59 10.87 -16.61 3.48
CA ASN A 59 10.35 -17.01 2.18
C ASN A 59 9.51 -18.30 2.26
N ALA A 60 9.90 -19.26 3.11
CA ALA A 60 9.13 -20.48 3.32
C ALA A 60 7.75 -20.17 3.93
N PHE A 61 7.69 -19.26 4.91
CA PHE A 61 6.41 -18.82 5.48
C PHE A 61 5.53 -18.09 4.46
N ASP A 62 6.11 -17.14 3.72
CA ASP A 62 5.35 -16.36 2.74
C ASP A 62 4.84 -17.28 1.60
N SER A 63 5.60 -18.33 1.24
CA SER A 63 5.17 -19.38 0.30
C SER A 63 4.07 -20.28 0.83
N ALA A 64 4.06 -20.56 2.14
CA ALA A 64 3.00 -21.35 2.77
C ALA A 64 1.69 -20.55 2.82
N LEU A 65 1.75 -19.27 3.17
CA LEU A 65 0.61 -18.35 3.17
C LEU A 65 -0.04 -18.28 1.77
N ALA A 66 0.77 -18.20 0.70
CA ALA A 66 0.26 -18.16 -0.67
C ALA A 66 -0.50 -19.41 -1.12
N LYS A 67 -0.37 -20.52 -0.39
CA LYS A 67 -1.07 -21.79 -0.64
C LYS A 67 -2.29 -22.00 0.26
N GLN A 68 -2.43 -21.21 1.33
CA GLN A 68 -3.55 -21.33 2.25
C GLN A 68 -4.75 -20.53 1.75
N GLU A 69 -5.93 -21.13 1.89
CA GLU A 69 -7.19 -20.46 1.63
C GLU A 69 -7.72 -19.84 2.91
N HIS A 70 -8.19 -18.61 2.79
CA HIS A 70 -8.64 -17.76 3.87
C HIS A 70 -10.05 -17.25 3.57
N GLU A 71 -10.91 -17.15 4.59
CA GLU A 71 -12.21 -16.50 4.42
C GLU A 71 -12.02 -14.98 4.45
N VAL A 72 -12.46 -14.32 3.38
CA VAL A 72 -12.38 -12.88 3.20
C VAL A 72 -13.79 -12.32 3.05
N SER A 73 -14.08 -11.20 3.73
CA SER A 73 -15.32 -10.45 3.51
C SER A 73 -15.03 -9.01 3.12
N LEU A 74 -16.06 -8.18 3.10
CA LEU A 74 -15.97 -6.75 2.93
C LEU A 74 -16.39 -6.02 4.22
N TYR A 75 -15.79 -4.86 4.45
CA TYR A 75 -16.20 -3.93 5.51
C TYR A 75 -17.65 -3.47 5.31
N ALA A 76 -18.36 -3.26 6.42
CA ALA A 76 -19.67 -2.62 6.39
C ALA A 76 -19.53 -1.15 5.97
N GLU A 77 -20.49 -0.67 5.18
CA GLU A 77 -20.48 0.71 4.64
C GLU A 77 -20.67 1.76 5.73
N ASP A 78 -21.29 1.39 6.85
CA ASP A 78 -21.53 2.26 8.01
C ASP A 78 -20.23 2.77 8.67
N PHE A 79 -19.09 2.15 8.38
CA PHE A 79 -17.79 2.61 8.87
C PHE A 79 -17.16 3.71 8.01
N GLN A 80 -17.74 4.08 6.87
CA GLN A 80 -17.20 5.11 5.99
C GLN A 80 -16.96 6.42 6.76
N GLY A 81 -15.72 6.93 6.72
CA GLY A 81 -15.36 8.16 7.42
C GLY A 81 -14.97 7.98 8.90
N GLU A 82 -15.10 6.77 9.45
CA GLU A 82 -14.66 6.45 10.81
C GLU A 82 -13.14 6.24 10.89
N GLY A 83 -12.58 6.34 12.09
CA GLY A 83 -11.16 6.07 12.33
C GLY A 83 -10.82 4.57 12.28
N THR A 84 -9.79 4.21 11.54
CA THR A 84 -9.17 2.88 11.59
C THR A 84 -8.28 2.73 12.84
N ALA A 85 -7.92 1.50 13.20
CA ALA A 85 -7.00 1.20 14.29
C ALA A 85 -5.57 1.74 14.08
N PHE A 86 -5.24 2.23 12.88
CA PHE A 86 -3.97 2.87 12.56
C PHE A 86 -4.07 4.39 12.47
N GLY A 87 -5.21 4.97 12.82
CA GLY A 87 -5.42 6.42 12.89
C GLY A 87 -5.77 7.09 11.55
N GLU A 88 -5.84 6.34 10.46
CA GLU A 88 -6.33 6.83 9.17
C GLU A 88 -7.86 6.81 9.15
N THR A 89 -8.49 7.77 8.45
CA THR A 89 -9.92 7.71 8.14
C THR A 89 -10.21 6.59 7.14
N PHE A 90 -11.18 5.73 7.45
CA PHE A 90 -11.59 4.66 6.57
C PHE A 90 -12.28 5.21 5.31
N ASP A 91 -11.78 4.77 4.15
CA ASP A 91 -12.38 5.02 2.85
C ASP A 91 -12.68 3.69 2.15
N MET A 92 -13.96 3.37 2.04
CA MET A 92 -14.49 2.18 1.38
C MET A 92 -14.15 2.13 -0.12
N HIS A 93 -13.80 3.28 -0.72
CA HIS A 93 -13.39 3.37 -2.12
C HIS A 93 -11.88 3.20 -2.32
N ALA A 94 -11.08 3.17 -1.25
CA ALA A 94 -9.66 2.87 -1.32
C ALA A 94 -9.40 1.38 -1.61
N LEU A 95 -8.14 1.02 -1.86
CA LEU A 95 -7.70 -0.37 -1.96
C LEU A 95 -7.00 -0.79 -0.66
N THR A 96 -7.82 -0.93 0.38
CA THR A 96 -7.38 -1.21 1.74
C THR A 96 -8.06 -2.44 2.32
N ALA A 97 -7.50 -2.98 3.41
CA ALA A 97 -8.07 -4.10 4.15
C ALA A 97 -7.71 -4.04 5.64
N ALA A 98 -8.56 -4.63 6.48
CA ALA A 98 -8.20 -4.96 7.85
C ALA A 98 -7.64 -6.37 7.96
N HIS A 99 -6.64 -6.51 8.82
CA HIS A 99 -6.07 -7.81 9.16
C HIS A 99 -5.63 -7.83 10.64
N ARG A 100 -5.82 -8.97 11.31
CA ARG A 100 -5.60 -9.11 12.76
C ARG A 100 -4.14 -8.85 13.16
N THR A 101 -3.22 -9.39 12.36
CA THR A 101 -1.80 -9.43 12.75
C THR A 101 -0.79 -8.88 11.73
N PHE A 102 -1.17 -8.67 10.47
CA PHE A 102 -0.26 -8.04 9.50
C PHE A 102 0.13 -6.64 9.98
N PRO A 103 1.42 -6.27 9.88
CA PRO A 103 1.84 -4.90 10.14
C PRO A 103 1.03 -3.90 9.30
N GLY A 104 0.80 -2.71 9.84
CA GLY A 104 0.24 -1.62 9.04
C GLY A 104 1.14 -1.34 7.86
N ASN A 105 0.56 -0.87 6.75
CA ASN A 105 1.23 -0.63 5.48
C ASN A 105 1.76 -1.87 4.76
N THR A 106 1.51 -3.09 5.27
CA THR A 106 1.77 -4.31 4.50
C THR A 106 0.96 -4.29 3.19
N LEU A 107 1.62 -4.56 2.08
CA LEU A 107 0.99 -4.77 0.78
C LEU A 107 0.72 -6.26 0.57
N VAL A 108 -0.54 -6.58 0.28
CA VAL A 108 -1.01 -7.95 0.11
C VAL A 108 -1.76 -8.03 -1.20
N LYS A 109 -1.35 -8.94 -2.08
CA LYS A 109 -2.15 -9.36 -3.22
C LYS A 109 -3.10 -10.45 -2.75
N VAL A 110 -4.40 -10.17 -2.86
CA VAL A 110 -5.49 -11.07 -2.50
C VAL A 110 -6.03 -11.66 -3.78
N LYS A 111 -6.04 -13.00 -3.89
CA LYS A 111 -6.55 -13.72 -5.07
C LYS A 111 -7.80 -14.49 -4.70
N ASN A 112 -8.92 -14.20 -5.35
CA ASN A 112 -10.15 -14.99 -5.20
C ASN A 112 -9.91 -16.38 -5.82
N VAL A 113 -10.12 -17.44 -5.03
CA VAL A 113 -9.90 -18.83 -5.47
C VAL A 113 -10.92 -19.25 -6.53
N ALA A 114 -12.16 -18.76 -6.44
CA ALA A 114 -13.25 -19.19 -7.30
C ALA A 114 -13.11 -18.72 -8.75
N ASN A 115 -12.58 -17.51 -8.96
CA ASN A 115 -12.49 -16.90 -10.30
C ASN A 115 -11.06 -16.52 -10.73
N GLY A 116 -10.08 -16.68 -9.85
CA GLY A 116 -8.67 -16.39 -10.12
C GLY A 116 -8.29 -14.91 -10.20
N LYS A 117 -9.25 -13.97 -10.07
CA LYS A 117 -8.99 -12.53 -10.06
C LYS A 117 -8.19 -12.14 -8.83
N SER A 118 -7.44 -11.05 -8.92
CA SER A 118 -6.63 -10.55 -7.81
C SER A 118 -6.71 -9.03 -7.65
N VAL A 119 -6.57 -8.57 -6.42
CA VAL A 119 -6.47 -7.16 -6.05
C VAL A 119 -5.28 -6.95 -5.13
N LEU A 120 -4.59 -5.83 -5.30
CA LEU A 120 -3.54 -5.40 -4.38
C LEU A 120 -4.15 -4.46 -3.34
N VAL A 121 -4.00 -4.79 -2.07
CA VAL A 121 -4.48 -3.97 -0.95
C VAL A 121 -3.37 -3.61 0.01
N ARG A 122 -3.57 -2.50 0.71
CA ARG A 122 -2.74 -2.10 1.85
C ARG A 122 -3.48 -2.37 3.15
N ILE A 123 -2.78 -2.96 4.11
CA ILE A 123 -3.30 -3.14 5.45
C ILE A 123 -3.29 -1.80 6.17
N ASN A 124 -4.47 -1.29 6.54
CA ASN A 124 -4.60 -0.04 7.27
C ASN A 124 -5.54 -0.14 8.48
N ASP A 125 -6.05 -1.33 8.80
CA ASP A 125 -6.94 -1.54 9.95
C ASP A 125 -6.77 -2.92 10.61
N ARG A 126 -7.38 -3.11 11.78
CA ARG A 126 -7.35 -4.32 12.61
C ARG A 126 -8.69 -5.03 12.61
N GLY A 127 -8.63 -6.36 12.62
CA GLY A 127 -9.79 -7.24 12.48
C GLY A 127 -9.60 -8.17 11.28
N PRO A 128 -10.61 -8.92 10.86
CA PRO A 128 -11.87 -9.15 11.56
C PRO A 128 -11.67 -9.94 12.86
N TYR A 129 -12.51 -9.65 13.85
CA TYR A 129 -12.52 -10.40 15.12
C TYR A 129 -13.48 -11.61 15.11
N VAL A 130 -14.20 -11.81 14.01
CA VAL A 130 -15.05 -12.98 13.76
C VAL A 130 -14.19 -14.23 13.57
N LYS A 131 -14.57 -15.34 14.21
CA LYS A 131 -13.84 -16.60 14.11
C LYS A 131 -13.92 -17.15 12.68
N GLY A 132 -12.78 -17.56 12.14
CA GLY A 132 -12.68 -18.16 10.80
C GLY A 132 -12.57 -17.15 9.66
N ARG A 133 -12.64 -15.84 9.95
CA ARG A 133 -12.44 -14.77 8.98
C ARG A 133 -11.07 -14.14 9.16
N ASP A 134 -10.33 -14.02 8.08
CA ASP A 134 -8.92 -13.59 8.11
C ASP A 134 -8.74 -12.13 7.70
N MET A 135 -9.56 -11.65 6.77
CA MET A 135 -9.43 -10.30 6.21
C MET A 135 -10.79 -9.72 5.83
N ASP A 136 -10.95 -8.42 6.08
CA ASP A 136 -12.08 -7.63 5.57
C ASP A 136 -11.53 -6.60 4.58
N LEU A 137 -11.95 -6.69 3.32
CA LEU A 137 -11.59 -5.76 2.25
C LEU A 137 -12.47 -4.51 2.32
N SER A 138 -11.93 -3.37 1.88
CA SER A 138 -12.74 -2.22 1.47
C SER A 138 -13.71 -2.61 0.33
N LEU A 139 -14.81 -1.87 0.17
CA LEU A 139 -15.81 -2.16 -0.85
C LEU A 139 -15.18 -2.24 -2.24
N ASN A 140 -14.39 -1.24 -2.62
CA ASN A 140 -13.76 -1.19 -3.94
C ASN A 140 -12.79 -2.37 -4.16
N ALA A 141 -12.01 -2.72 -3.14
CA ALA A 141 -11.12 -3.88 -3.22
C ALA A 141 -11.88 -5.20 -3.39
N PHE A 142 -12.98 -5.39 -2.66
CA PHE A 142 -13.82 -6.60 -2.79
C PHE A 142 -14.47 -6.68 -4.17
N THR A 143 -15.10 -5.59 -4.62
CA THR A 143 -15.78 -5.55 -5.92
C THR A 143 -14.85 -5.67 -7.13
N ALA A 144 -13.55 -5.47 -6.94
CA ALA A 144 -12.55 -5.73 -7.98
C ALA A 144 -12.35 -7.23 -8.26
N ILE A 145 -12.66 -8.12 -7.31
CA ILE A 145 -12.39 -9.56 -7.39
C ILE A 145 -13.60 -10.46 -7.13
N ALA A 146 -14.74 -9.92 -6.71
CA ALA A 146 -15.96 -10.66 -6.40
C ALA A 146 -17.20 -9.77 -6.55
N ASP A 147 -18.37 -10.36 -6.73
CA ASP A 147 -19.62 -9.61 -6.71
C ASP A 147 -20.01 -9.28 -5.26
N ARG A 148 -20.44 -8.03 -5.00
CA ARG A 148 -20.83 -7.58 -3.65
C ARG A 148 -21.83 -8.51 -2.97
N SER A 149 -22.74 -9.10 -3.75
CA SER A 149 -23.77 -10.03 -3.25
C SER A 149 -23.22 -11.33 -2.69
N GLU A 150 -21.99 -11.72 -3.01
CA GLU A 150 -21.35 -12.90 -2.42
C GLU A 150 -21.09 -12.71 -0.92
N GLY A 151 -20.80 -11.47 -0.49
CA GLY A 151 -20.55 -11.09 0.90
C GLY A 151 -19.25 -11.65 1.50
N LYS A 152 -18.87 -12.87 1.12
CA LYS A 152 -17.65 -13.57 1.55
C LYS A 152 -17.11 -14.42 0.41
N ILE A 153 -15.80 -14.57 0.36
CA ILE A 153 -15.09 -15.42 -0.60
C ILE A 153 -13.97 -16.19 0.09
N HIS A 154 -13.49 -17.25 -0.56
CA HIS A 154 -12.20 -17.85 -0.24
C HIS A 154 -11.10 -17.22 -1.10
N ALA A 155 -10.00 -16.81 -0.47
CA ALA A 155 -8.88 -16.19 -1.14
C ALA A 155 -7.53 -16.72 -0.63
N THR A 156 -6.50 -16.63 -1.48
CA THR A 156 -5.11 -16.80 -1.06
C THR A 156 -4.40 -15.44 -0.96
N PHE A 157 -3.37 -15.36 -0.12
CA PHE A 157 -2.63 -14.13 0.14
C PHE A 157 -1.17 -14.23 -0.30
N GLU A 158 -0.71 -13.25 -1.08
CA GLU A 158 0.70 -13.07 -1.41
C GLU A 158 1.17 -11.73 -0.80
N ARG A 159 2.09 -11.80 0.16
CA ARG A 159 2.59 -10.62 0.86
C ARG A 159 3.78 -10.03 0.09
N LEU A 160 3.63 -8.80 -0.39
CA LEU A 160 4.61 -8.15 -1.28
C LEU A 160 5.62 -7.28 -0.53
N GLY A 161 5.44 -7.11 0.78
CA GLY A 161 6.29 -6.28 1.63
C GLY A 161 5.51 -5.15 2.28
N ASP A 162 6.21 -4.06 2.57
CA ASP A 162 5.64 -2.85 3.18
C ASP A 162 5.54 -1.74 2.12
N ARG A 163 4.54 -0.86 2.22
CA ARG A 163 4.41 0.31 1.34
C ARG A 163 5.68 1.13 1.28
N SER A 164 6.41 1.27 2.39
CA SER A 164 7.69 1.98 2.45
C SER A 164 8.82 1.32 1.65
N LEU A 165 8.70 0.02 1.36
CA LEU A 165 9.66 -0.72 0.52
C LEU A 165 9.35 -0.57 -0.97
N VAL A 166 8.10 -0.22 -1.34
CA VAL A 166 7.79 0.25 -2.68
C VAL A 166 8.39 1.63 -2.80
N ARG A 167 9.60 1.72 -3.34
CA ARG A 167 10.23 2.99 -3.70
C ARG A 167 9.24 3.75 -4.60
N PRO A 168 8.62 4.85 -4.14
CA PRO A 168 7.60 5.53 -4.94
C PRO A 168 8.17 6.03 -6.27
N CYS A 169 9.48 6.26 -6.26
CA CYS A 169 10.31 6.72 -7.36
C CYS A 169 10.58 5.70 -8.47
N VAL A 170 10.13 4.45 -8.31
CA VAL A 170 10.29 3.40 -9.33
C VAL A 170 8.95 3.21 -10.03
N GLY A 171 8.76 3.89 -11.16
CA GLY A 171 7.56 3.78 -11.99
C GLY A 171 7.39 4.95 -12.97
N ILE A 172 6.47 4.81 -13.92
CA ILE A 172 6.06 5.94 -14.78
C ILE A 172 5.19 6.88 -13.93
N PRO A 173 5.56 8.16 -13.75
CA PRO A 173 4.75 9.08 -12.97
C PRO A 173 3.35 9.22 -13.58
N ALA A 174 2.33 9.04 -12.75
CA ALA A 174 0.95 9.36 -13.10
C ALA A 174 0.74 10.88 -13.03
N TYR A 175 0.03 11.46 -13.99
CA TYR A 175 -0.18 12.90 -14.04
C TYR A 175 -1.67 13.29 -13.98
N GLN A 176 -1.92 14.43 -13.34
CA GLN A 176 -3.18 15.15 -13.32
C GLN A 176 -3.09 16.28 -14.34
N SER A 177 -3.90 16.20 -15.40
CA SER A 177 -3.78 17.13 -16.54
C SER A 177 -5.03 17.94 -16.82
N ARG A 178 -6.19 17.54 -16.32
CA ARG A 178 -7.47 18.16 -16.68
C ARG A 178 -7.87 19.21 -15.66
N ILE A 179 -7.95 20.47 -16.08
CA ILE A 179 -8.59 21.56 -15.32
C ILE A 179 -10.09 21.54 -15.65
N THR A 180 -10.43 21.64 -16.94
CA THR A 180 -11.81 21.52 -17.46
C THR A 180 -11.86 20.60 -18.68
N LYS A 181 -13.02 20.45 -19.32
CA LYS A 181 -13.11 19.69 -20.59
C LYS A 181 -12.29 20.34 -21.71
N SER A 182 -12.27 21.68 -21.76
CA SER A 182 -11.57 22.49 -22.77
C SER A 182 -10.13 22.84 -22.38
N VAL A 183 -9.82 22.93 -21.08
CA VAL A 183 -8.49 23.30 -20.59
C VAL A 183 -7.77 22.07 -20.02
N ARG A 184 -6.78 21.58 -20.76
CA ARG A 184 -5.89 20.48 -20.33
C ARG A 184 -4.42 20.84 -20.44
N LEU A 185 -3.67 20.42 -19.44
CA LEU A 185 -2.22 20.50 -19.41
C LEU A 185 -1.58 19.37 -20.24
N ILE A 186 -0.46 19.67 -20.88
CA ILE A 186 0.38 18.70 -21.57
C ILE A 186 1.26 18.03 -20.51
N LYS A 187 1.10 16.70 -20.33
CA LYS A 187 1.53 15.91 -19.16
C LYS A 187 0.81 16.34 -17.87
N GLY A 188 0.92 17.60 -17.42
CA GLY A 188 0.24 18.12 -16.23
C GLY A 188 1.05 18.02 -14.94
N VAL A 189 0.38 18.05 -13.79
CA VAL A 189 0.99 17.94 -12.46
C VAL A 189 1.21 16.45 -12.13
N PRO A 190 2.45 15.99 -11.90
CA PRO A 190 2.69 14.60 -11.52
C PRO A 190 2.17 14.35 -10.09
N ARG A 191 1.66 13.15 -9.83
CA ARG A 191 1.32 12.75 -8.46
C ARG A 191 2.54 12.54 -7.57
N LEU A 192 3.69 12.29 -8.19
CA LEU A 192 4.97 12.12 -7.51
C LEU A 192 6.09 12.83 -8.28
N LEU A 193 6.89 13.63 -7.59
CA LEU A 193 8.06 14.31 -8.13
C LEU A 193 9.28 14.07 -7.23
N THR A 194 10.45 13.85 -7.83
CA THR A 194 11.70 13.77 -7.06
C THR A 194 12.07 15.15 -6.54
N LEU A 195 12.54 15.24 -5.29
CA LEU A 195 13.08 16.49 -4.76
C LEU A 195 14.19 17.04 -5.68
N GLY A 196 14.07 18.32 -6.05
CA GLY A 196 14.98 18.98 -6.99
C GLY A 196 14.75 18.68 -8.48
N ASP A 197 13.69 17.95 -8.85
CA ASP A 197 13.14 18.00 -10.22
C ASP A 197 12.24 19.24 -10.38
N THR A 198 12.09 19.69 -11.62
CA THR A 198 11.17 20.79 -11.98
C THR A 198 9.99 20.24 -12.76
N VAL A 199 8.76 20.54 -12.31
CA VAL A 199 7.56 20.32 -13.13
C VAL A 199 7.34 21.53 -14.04
N THR A 200 7.04 21.26 -15.32
CA THR A 200 6.69 22.29 -16.30
C THR A 200 5.25 22.12 -16.75
N LEU A 201 4.40 23.09 -16.44
CA LEU A 201 3.00 23.15 -16.86
C LEU A 201 2.89 23.92 -18.17
N ARG A 202 2.08 23.40 -19.09
CA ARG A 202 1.79 24.01 -20.40
C ARG A 202 0.44 23.54 -20.88
N SER A 203 -0.33 24.39 -21.55
CA SER A 203 -1.60 24.02 -22.19
C SER A 203 -1.73 24.65 -23.58
N ALA A 204 -2.58 24.09 -24.43
CA ALA A 204 -3.03 24.73 -25.67
C ALA A 204 -4.11 25.81 -25.43
N SER A 205 -4.58 25.95 -24.19
CA SER A 205 -5.54 26.96 -23.76
C SER A 205 -4.96 27.80 -22.64
N THR A 206 -5.49 29.01 -22.46
CA THR A 206 -5.09 29.89 -21.36
C THR A 206 -5.51 29.29 -20.02
N PHE A 207 -4.62 29.31 -19.05
CA PHE A 207 -4.88 28.84 -17.67
C PHE A 207 -4.16 29.75 -16.67
N ILE A 208 -4.44 29.58 -15.38
CA ILE A 208 -3.73 30.26 -14.31
C ILE A 208 -3.29 29.22 -13.27
N VAL A 209 -2.12 29.44 -12.67
CA VAL A 209 -1.73 28.78 -11.43
C VAL A 209 -2.04 29.79 -10.34
N GLU A 210 -3.16 29.63 -9.64
CA GLU A 210 -3.60 30.61 -8.64
C GLU A 210 -2.72 30.54 -7.39
N GLU A 211 -2.49 29.32 -6.91
CA GLU A 211 -1.75 29.05 -5.67
C GLU A 211 -0.94 27.76 -5.82
N VAL A 212 0.25 27.73 -5.24
CA VAL A 212 0.97 26.51 -4.89
C VAL A 212 1.10 26.51 -3.37
N ARG A 213 0.42 25.58 -2.70
CA ARG A 213 0.52 25.42 -1.25
C ARG A 213 1.65 24.45 -0.95
N ASN A 214 2.59 24.90 -0.15
CA ASN A 214 3.75 24.14 0.27
C ASN A 214 3.43 23.25 1.48
N PRO A 215 4.23 22.20 1.75
CA PRO A 215 4.01 21.28 2.86
C PRO A 215 4.00 21.94 4.25
N ASP A 216 4.70 23.07 4.39
CA ASP A 216 4.76 23.86 5.64
C ASP A 216 3.55 24.80 5.82
N GLY A 217 2.60 24.77 4.88
CA GLY A 217 1.41 25.62 4.87
C GLY A 217 1.63 27.00 4.24
N THR A 218 2.84 27.33 3.79
CA THR A 218 3.09 28.56 3.02
C THR A 218 2.43 28.49 1.64
N ILE A 219 2.10 29.64 1.06
CA ILE A 219 1.37 29.72 -0.20
C ILE A 219 2.12 30.64 -1.17
N ASP A 220 2.53 30.07 -2.30
CA ASP A 220 3.07 30.83 -3.43
C ASP A 220 1.93 31.15 -4.41
N SER A 221 1.45 32.39 -4.39
CA SER A 221 0.34 32.83 -5.25
C SER A 221 0.84 33.48 -6.54
N SER A 222 0.16 33.19 -7.66
CA SER A 222 0.37 33.89 -8.92
C SER A 222 -0.96 34.38 -9.48
N HIS A 223 -1.05 35.69 -9.70
CA HIS A 223 -2.23 36.32 -10.28
C HIS A 223 -2.15 36.49 -11.80
N GLN A 224 -1.14 35.89 -12.44
CA GLN A 224 -0.88 36.05 -13.87
C GLN A 224 -1.44 34.88 -14.68
N TRP A 225 -2.28 35.20 -15.66
CA TRP A 225 -2.75 34.25 -16.66
C TRP A 225 -1.60 33.81 -17.58
N ILE A 226 -1.51 32.50 -17.81
CA ILE A 226 -0.51 31.87 -18.66
C ILE A 226 -1.12 31.64 -20.04
N ALA A 227 -0.52 32.26 -21.05
CA ALA A 227 -0.96 32.15 -22.43
C ALA A 227 -0.78 30.73 -23.01
N PRO A 228 -1.52 30.36 -24.07
CA PRO A 228 -1.35 29.08 -24.76
C PRO A 228 0.08 28.83 -25.19
N GLY A 229 0.59 27.62 -24.94
CA GLY A 229 1.95 27.21 -25.29
C GLY A 229 3.05 27.71 -24.35
N THR A 230 2.78 28.70 -23.52
CA THR A 230 3.73 29.22 -22.52
C THR A 230 3.97 28.19 -21.41
N ARG A 231 5.22 28.12 -20.96
CA ARG A 231 5.66 27.21 -19.89
C ARG A 231 5.63 27.94 -18.54
N TYR A 232 5.08 27.27 -17.53
CA TYR A 232 5.17 27.68 -16.13
C TYR A 232 5.90 26.58 -15.35
N ALA A 233 6.94 26.94 -14.61
CA ALA A 233 7.79 25.99 -13.90
C ALA A 233 7.54 26.07 -12.40
N ILE A 234 7.48 24.91 -11.75
CA ILE A 234 7.47 24.79 -10.29
C ILE A 234 8.63 23.87 -9.91
N THR A 235 9.50 24.35 -9.03
CA THR A 235 10.65 23.59 -8.51
C THR A 235 10.53 23.53 -7.00
N PRO A 236 9.99 22.42 -6.44
CA PRO A 236 9.90 22.24 -5.01
C PRO A 236 11.26 22.27 -4.31
N SER A 237 11.33 22.98 -3.19
CA SER A 237 12.52 23.12 -2.35
C SER A 237 12.52 22.22 -1.11
N SER A 238 11.41 21.55 -0.83
CA SER A 238 11.22 20.68 0.34
C SER A 238 10.43 19.42 -0.03
N GLU A 239 10.56 18.39 0.80
CA GLU A 239 9.71 17.20 0.73
C GLU A 239 8.34 17.45 1.33
N GLY A 240 7.34 16.72 0.85
CA GLY A 240 5.98 16.75 1.38
C GLY A 240 4.92 16.86 0.30
N LEU A 241 3.68 17.10 0.73
CA LEU A 241 2.54 17.24 -0.17
C LEU A 241 2.38 18.70 -0.61
N PHE A 242 2.29 18.92 -1.91
CA PHE A 242 2.03 20.23 -2.51
C PHE A 242 0.65 20.23 -3.17
N ASP A 243 -0.12 21.29 -2.96
CA ASP A 243 -1.39 21.52 -3.66
C ASP A 243 -1.21 22.59 -4.73
N VAL A 244 -1.38 22.22 -6.00
CA VAL A 244 -1.33 23.16 -7.12
C VAL A 244 -2.75 23.52 -7.52
N VAL A 245 -3.17 24.74 -7.20
CA VAL A 245 -4.50 25.27 -7.52
C VAL A 245 -4.46 25.94 -8.89
N LEU A 246 -5.20 25.39 -9.83
CA LEU A 246 -5.25 25.83 -11.22
C LEU A 246 -6.63 26.37 -11.56
N GLY A 247 -6.67 27.41 -12.40
CA GLY A 247 -7.89 28.06 -12.84
C GLY A 247 -8.05 28.11 -14.36
N ALA A 248 -9.30 28.19 -14.82
CA ALA A 248 -9.67 28.45 -16.21
C ALA A 248 -10.49 29.74 -16.32
N LYS A 249 -10.53 30.35 -17.52
CA LYS A 249 -11.22 31.64 -17.76
C LYS A 249 -12.73 31.60 -17.49
N ASP A 250 -13.33 30.42 -17.48
CA ASP A 250 -14.73 30.19 -17.11
C ASP A 250 -14.99 30.23 -15.59
N GLY A 251 -13.95 30.49 -14.78
CA GLY A 251 -14.03 30.53 -13.32
C GLY A 251 -13.83 29.18 -12.64
N THR A 252 -13.68 28.08 -13.40
CA THR A 252 -13.45 26.75 -12.82
C THR A 252 -12.09 26.70 -12.15
N ARG A 253 -12.05 26.13 -10.95
CA ARG A 253 -10.83 25.84 -10.19
C ARG A 253 -10.62 24.35 -10.02
N LYS A 254 -9.36 23.92 -10.05
CA LYS A 254 -8.96 22.54 -9.82
C LYS A 254 -7.68 22.49 -8.99
N THR A 255 -7.75 21.84 -7.84
CA THR A 255 -6.57 21.47 -7.05
C THR A 255 -5.99 20.16 -7.58
N MET A 256 -4.67 20.13 -7.77
CA MET A 256 -3.90 18.94 -8.15
C MET A 256 -2.80 18.72 -7.13
N GLU A 257 -2.82 17.55 -6.48
CA GLU A 257 -1.83 17.15 -5.49
C GLU A 257 -0.54 16.61 -6.13
N MET A 258 0.61 17.01 -5.58
CA MET A 258 1.93 16.53 -5.96
C MET A 258 2.73 16.16 -4.71
N GLN A 259 3.02 14.88 -4.53
CA GLN A 259 3.93 14.43 -3.48
C GLN A 259 5.38 14.63 -3.95
N VAL A 260 6.19 15.30 -3.13
CA VAL A 260 7.63 15.48 -3.35
C VAL A 260 8.40 14.66 -2.32
N MET A 261 9.43 13.95 -2.76
CA MET A 261 10.33 13.20 -1.87
C MET A 261 11.71 13.00 -2.47
N ASP A 262 12.74 12.84 -1.64
CA ASP A 262 14.07 12.45 -2.10
C ASP A 262 14.08 10.97 -2.52
N CYS A 263 14.30 10.76 -3.81
CA CYS A 263 14.38 9.44 -4.41
C CYS A 263 15.79 8.85 -4.42
N GLY A 264 16.78 9.57 -3.91
CA GLY A 264 18.19 9.22 -4.02
C GLY A 264 18.60 9.16 -5.48
N ARG A 265 18.89 10.31 -6.11
CA ARG A 265 19.62 10.31 -7.39
C ARG A 265 20.97 9.65 -7.13
N THR A 266 21.17 8.42 -7.61
CA THR A 266 22.54 7.90 -7.78
C THR A 266 23.26 8.88 -8.69
N ARG A 267 24.19 9.64 -8.11
CA ARG A 267 25.17 10.43 -8.88
C ARG A 267 26.03 9.50 -9.72
#